data_AF-A0A7V5ZDA8-F1
#
_entry.id   AF-A0A7V5ZDA8-F1
#
_cell.length_a   1.000
_cell.length_b   1.000
_cell.length_c   1.000
_cell.angle_alpha   90.00
_cell.angle_beta   90.00
_cell.angle_gamma   90.00
#
_symmetry.space_group_name_H-M   'P 1'
#
loop_
_entity.id
_entity.type
_entity.pdbx_description
1 polymer ?
#
loop_
_entity_poly.entity_id
_entity_poly.type
_entity_poly.pdbx_seq_one_letter_code
_entity_poly.pdbx_strand_id
1 'polypeptide(L)'
;MRPITLSLEEYRDKVYACWMGKNIGGTLGAPYEGQKTLHSLTYYDPVPDKAAANDDLDFQLVWLEMLRERGVYPTLSDFVDYWSKHLASYPWNEYGFCMRNISRGLRPPISGCFENYYIDEMGSPIRSEIWACVAPGDPQLAASLAWMDSAM
;
A
#
# COMPACT_ATOMS: atom_id res chain seq x y z
N MET A 1 -3.74 -26.50 10.04
CA MET A 1 -4.24 -25.31 10.77
C MET A 1 -5.73 -25.47 11.00
N ARG A 2 -6.27 -24.93 12.10
CA ARG A 2 -7.73 -24.86 12.26
C ARG A 2 -8.30 -23.80 11.31
N PRO A 3 -9.44 -24.03 10.66
CA PRO A 3 -10.09 -23.00 9.85
C PRO A 3 -10.44 -21.80 10.73
N ILE A 4 -10.15 -20.60 10.26
CA ILE A 4 -10.68 -19.36 10.85
C ILE A 4 -12.05 -19.14 10.25
N THR A 5 -13.05 -18.91 11.09
CA THR A 5 -14.40 -18.53 10.67
C THR A 5 -14.68 -17.14 11.21
N LEU A 6 -15.02 -16.22 10.33
CA LEU A 6 -15.43 -14.85 10.67
C LEU A 6 -16.85 -14.66 10.16
N SER A 7 -17.70 -14.06 10.99
CA SER A 7 -18.95 -13.49 10.49
C SER A 7 -18.65 -12.32 9.55
N LEU A 8 -19.60 -12.00 8.66
CA LEU A 8 -19.47 -10.83 7.80
C LEU A 8 -19.32 -9.53 8.61
N GLU A 9 -19.99 -9.45 9.76
CA GLU A 9 -19.92 -8.31 10.67
C GLU A 9 -18.51 -8.16 11.26
N GLU A 10 -17.95 -9.24 11.83
CA GLU A 10 -16.59 -9.23 12.37
C GLU A 10 -15.54 -8.94 11.29
N TYR A 11 -15.73 -9.47 10.08
CA TYR A 11 -14.84 -9.19 8.97
C TYR A 11 -14.90 -7.70 8.58
N ARG A 12 -16.10 -7.14 8.43
CA ARG A 12 -16.28 -5.70 8.13
C ARG A 12 -15.68 -4.81 9.21
N ASP A 13 -15.91 -5.13 10.48
CA ASP A 13 -15.37 -4.38 11.61
C ASP A 13 -13.83 -4.35 11.58
N LYS A 14 -13.19 -5.50 11.32
CA LYS A 14 -11.73 -5.62 11.22
C LYS A 14 -11.15 -4.86 10.03
N VAL A 15 -11.77 -4.97 8.85
CA VAL A 15 -11.34 -4.23 7.66
C VAL A 15 -11.50 -2.73 7.88
N TYR A 16 -12.63 -2.29 8.45
CA TYR A 16 -12.86 -0.89 8.78
C TYR A 16 -11.82 -0.35 9.77
N ALA A 17 -11.55 -1.09 10.85
CA ALA A 17 -10.53 -0.74 11.83
C ALA A 17 -9.12 -0.68 11.22
N CYS A 18 -8.77 -1.60 10.32
CA CYS A 18 -7.50 -1.59 9.60
C CYS A 18 -7.34 -0.31 8.76
N TRP A 19 -8.36 0.02 7.96
CA TRP A 19 -8.36 1.21 7.10
C TRP A 19 -8.29 2.51 7.92
N MET A 20 -9.10 2.59 8.97
CA MET A 20 -9.10 3.74 9.88
C MET A 20 -7.78 3.87 10.62
N GLY A 21 -7.20 2.77 11.12
CA GLY A 21 -5.92 2.75 11.81
C GLY A 21 -4.78 3.26 10.92
N LYS A 22 -4.77 2.84 9.64
CA LYS A 22 -3.80 3.34 8.67
C LYS A 22 -3.94 4.84 8.44
N ASN A 23 -5.16 5.32 8.23
CA ASN A 23 -5.44 6.74 8.02
C ASN A 23 -5.11 7.61 9.25
N ILE A 24 -5.45 7.13 10.44
CA ILE A 24 -5.12 7.76 11.74
C ILE A 24 -3.60 7.87 11.91
N GLY A 25 -2.87 6.77 11.70
CA GLY A 25 -1.42 6.73 11.81
C GLY A 25 -0.73 7.66 10.82
N GLY A 26 -1.13 7.60 9.54
CA GLY A 26 -0.59 8.49 8.49
C GLY A 26 -0.87 9.96 8.78
N THR A 27 -2.08 10.29 9.24
CA THR A 27 -2.44 11.68 9.58
C THR A 27 -1.65 12.21 10.77
N LEU A 28 -1.45 11.39 11.81
CA LEU A 28 -0.67 11.80 12.98
C LEU A 28 0.82 11.93 12.66
N GLY A 29 1.35 11.02 11.82
CA GLY A 29 2.76 10.94 11.48
C GLY A 29 3.23 11.95 10.44
N ALA A 30 2.40 12.31 9.46
CA ALA A 30 2.80 13.14 8.32
C ALA A 30 3.52 14.47 8.68
N PRO A 31 3.08 15.25 9.70
CA PRO A 31 3.80 16.49 10.08
C PRO A 31 5.23 16.26 10.59
N TYR A 32 5.55 15.02 10.98
CA TYR A 32 6.81 14.62 11.59
C TYR A 32 7.72 13.84 10.62
N GLU A 33 7.31 13.68 9.37
CA GLU A 33 8.07 12.96 8.36
C GLU A 33 9.49 13.56 8.20
N GLY A 34 10.50 12.68 8.15
CA GLY A 34 11.91 13.06 8.05
C GLY A 34 12.55 13.61 9.32
N GLN A 35 11.79 13.85 10.40
CA GLN A 35 12.34 14.25 11.68
C GLN A 35 13.01 13.06 12.37
N LYS A 36 14.23 13.27 12.86
CA LYS A 36 15.06 12.21 13.49
C LYS A 36 15.07 12.27 15.01
N THR A 37 14.25 13.14 15.58
CA THR A 37 14.14 13.31 17.04
C THR A 37 13.08 12.36 17.59
N LEU A 38 13.21 12.00 18.87
CA LEU A 38 12.17 11.24 19.54
C LEU A 38 10.96 12.15 19.77
N HIS A 39 9.79 11.73 19.27
CA HIS A 39 8.53 12.42 19.50
C HIS A 39 7.82 11.87 20.73
N SER A 40 7.16 12.76 21.47
CA SER A 40 6.31 12.43 22.63
C SER A 40 4.85 12.81 22.34
N LEU A 41 4.31 12.26 21.25
CA LEU A 41 2.95 12.57 20.80
C LEU A 41 1.92 11.86 21.69
N THR A 42 0.97 12.62 22.23
CA THR A 42 -0.16 12.06 23.00
C THR A 42 -1.47 12.15 22.22
N TYR A 43 -1.57 13.07 21.28
CA TYR A 43 -2.72 13.29 20.40
C TYR A 43 -2.30 14.14 19.20
N TYR A 44 -3.25 14.44 18.32
CA TYR A 44 -3.08 15.45 17.28
C TYR A 44 -2.96 16.85 17.90
N ASP A 45 -1.95 17.61 17.49
CA ASP A 45 -1.78 19.01 17.90
C ASP A 45 -1.22 19.85 16.73
N PRO A 46 -2.03 20.72 16.11
CA PRO A 46 -3.48 20.86 16.32
C PRO A 46 -4.26 19.63 15.80
N VAL A 47 -5.52 19.50 16.22
CA VAL A 47 -6.42 18.49 15.63
C VAL A 47 -6.71 18.86 14.18
N PRO A 48 -6.44 17.97 13.21
CA PRO A 48 -6.67 18.27 11.80
C PRO A 48 -8.17 18.27 11.48
N ASP A 49 -8.55 19.08 10.49
CA ASP A 49 -9.91 19.17 9.95
C ASP A 49 -10.26 18.01 9.00
N LYS A 50 -9.23 17.41 8.40
CA LYS A 50 -9.34 16.27 7.48
C LYS A 50 -8.11 15.36 7.59
N ALA A 51 -8.22 14.16 7.06
CA ALA A 51 -7.09 13.25 6.93
C ALA A 51 -5.97 13.88 6.07
N ALA A 52 -4.72 13.58 6.43
CA ALA A 52 -3.58 13.96 5.61
C ALA A 52 -3.50 13.10 4.35
N ALA A 53 -3.19 13.71 3.21
CA ALA A 53 -2.81 12.95 2.01
C ALA A 53 -1.46 12.28 2.26
N ASN A 54 -1.36 10.99 1.95
CA ASN A 54 -0.13 10.20 2.09
C ASN A 54 -0.16 9.04 1.11
N ASP A 55 1.02 8.71 0.58
CA ASP A 55 1.21 7.62 -0.37
C ASP A 55 0.81 6.26 0.22
N ASP A 56 0.98 6.07 1.54
CA ASP A 56 0.66 4.80 2.17
C ASP A 56 -0.79 4.36 1.93
N LEU A 57 -1.75 5.29 2.00
CA LEU A 57 -3.18 5.02 1.80
C LEU A 57 -3.62 5.23 0.34
N ASP A 58 -3.01 6.19 -0.36
CA ASP A 58 -3.38 6.51 -1.74
C ASP A 58 -3.12 5.31 -2.67
N PHE A 59 -2.03 4.57 -2.46
CA PHE A 59 -1.76 3.33 -3.22
C PHE A 59 -2.80 2.25 -2.94
N GLN A 60 -3.23 2.07 -1.69
CA GLN A 60 -4.26 1.10 -1.35
C GLN A 60 -5.61 1.44 -2.00
N LEU A 61 -5.94 2.73 -2.14
CA LEU A 61 -7.13 3.15 -2.87
C LEU A 61 -7.07 2.74 -4.34
N VAL A 62 -5.90 2.88 -4.97
CA VAL A 62 -5.67 2.42 -6.35
C VAL A 62 -5.76 0.90 -6.45
N TRP A 63 -5.21 0.16 -5.49
CA TRP A 63 -5.35 -1.30 -5.42
C TRP A 63 -6.78 -1.74 -5.20
N LEU A 64 -7.53 -1.06 -4.33
CA LEU A 64 -8.95 -1.31 -4.16
C LEU A 64 -9.72 -1.12 -5.48
N GLU A 65 -9.41 -0.06 -6.24
CA GLU A 65 -10.02 0.16 -7.55
C GLU A 65 -9.67 -0.95 -8.54
N MET A 66 -8.41 -1.35 -8.59
CA MET A 66 -7.96 -2.48 -9.41
C MET A 66 -8.74 -3.77 -9.07
N LEU A 67 -8.89 -4.09 -7.79
CA LEU A 67 -9.62 -5.28 -7.36
C LEU A 67 -11.12 -5.19 -7.68
N ARG A 68 -11.71 -4.00 -7.61
CA ARG A 68 -13.12 -3.76 -7.97
C ARG A 68 -13.36 -4.00 -9.47
N GLU A 69 -12.43 -3.59 -10.33
CA GLU A 69 -12.60 -3.66 -11.79
C GLU A 69 -12.07 -4.98 -12.40
N ARG A 70 -11.00 -5.56 -11.85
CA ARG A 70 -10.33 -6.76 -12.38
C ARG A 70 -10.63 -8.04 -11.58
N GLY A 71 -11.20 -7.90 -10.39
CA GLY A 71 -11.46 -9.01 -9.47
C GLY A 71 -10.34 -9.24 -8.45
N VAL A 72 -10.58 -10.16 -7.51
CA VAL A 72 -9.72 -10.37 -6.33
C VAL A 72 -8.42 -11.17 -6.59
N TYR A 73 -8.14 -11.50 -7.84
CA TYR A 73 -6.92 -12.21 -8.27
C TYR A 73 -6.21 -11.41 -9.38
N PRO A 74 -5.61 -10.25 -9.05
CA PRO A 74 -4.93 -9.40 -10.01
C PRO A 74 -3.67 -10.08 -10.55
N THR A 75 -3.26 -9.68 -11.75
CA THR A 75 -1.98 -10.07 -12.37
C THR A 75 -0.96 -8.94 -12.23
N LEU A 76 0.33 -9.24 -12.40
CA LEU A 76 1.38 -8.21 -12.49
C LEU A 76 1.09 -7.19 -13.61
N SER A 77 0.43 -7.60 -14.70
CA SER A 77 0.03 -6.69 -15.77
C SER A 77 -1.03 -5.69 -15.32
N ASP A 78 -1.96 -6.11 -14.44
CA ASP A 78 -2.95 -5.21 -13.85
C ASP A 78 -2.24 -4.18 -12.94
N PHE A 79 -1.31 -4.62 -12.08
CA PHE A 79 -0.53 -3.68 -11.26
C PHE A 79 0.20 -2.63 -12.12
N VAL A 80 0.84 -3.03 -13.23
CA VAL A 80 1.50 -2.07 -14.11
C VAL A 80 0.50 -1.11 -14.78
N ASP A 81 -0.67 -1.60 -15.19
CA ASP A 81 -1.72 -0.77 -15.78
C ASP A 81 -2.20 0.31 -14.80
N TYR A 82 -2.55 -0.07 -13.57
CA TYR A 82 -3.05 0.88 -12.56
C TYR A 82 -1.95 1.81 -12.04
N TRP A 83 -0.73 1.30 -11.85
CA TRP A 83 0.39 2.15 -11.48
C TRP A 83 0.64 3.22 -12.54
N SER A 84 0.66 2.85 -13.82
CA SER A 84 0.86 3.80 -14.91
C SER A 84 -0.27 4.83 -15.04
N LYS A 85 -1.52 4.43 -14.76
CA LYS A 85 -2.69 5.31 -14.87
C LYS A 85 -2.87 6.26 -13.70
N HIS A 86 -2.60 5.81 -12.48
CA HIS A 86 -2.99 6.51 -11.27
C HIS A 86 -1.82 6.97 -10.41
N LEU A 87 -0.67 6.32 -10.53
CA LEU A 87 0.48 6.53 -9.63
C LEU A 87 1.71 7.10 -10.35
N ALA A 88 1.64 7.35 -11.65
CA ALA A 88 2.73 7.93 -12.44
C ALA A 88 3.21 9.30 -11.94
N SER A 89 2.38 10.02 -11.19
CA SER A 89 2.71 11.30 -10.58
C SER A 89 3.49 11.18 -9.27
N TYR A 90 3.80 9.97 -8.78
CA TYR A 90 4.58 9.74 -7.57
C TYR A 90 6.08 9.62 -7.92
N PRO A 91 6.91 10.69 -7.84
CA PRO A 91 8.30 10.66 -8.28
C PRO A 91 9.27 10.16 -7.20
N TRP A 92 8.78 9.92 -5.99
CA TRP A 92 9.60 9.67 -4.81
C TRP A 92 10.31 8.33 -4.91
N ASN A 93 11.61 8.33 -4.58
CA ASN A 93 12.45 7.16 -4.35
C ASN A 93 12.13 5.96 -5.27
N GLU A 94 11.75 4.82 -4.70
CA GLU A 94 11.47 3.58 -5.41
C GLU A 94 10.34 3.71 -6.44
N TYR A 95 9.33 4.56 -6.19
CA TYR A 95 8.19 4.73 -7.10
C TYR A 95 8.61 5.38 -8.41
N GLY A 96 9.45 6.41 -8.32
CA GLY A 96 9.98 7.10 -9.49
C GLY A 96 10.85 6.18 -10.35
N PHE A 97 11.66 5.33 -9.74
CA PHE A 97 12.49 4.35 -10.45
C PHE A 97 11.66 3.25 -11.10
N CYS A 98 10.67 2.70 -10.38
CA CYS A 98 9.67 1.79 -10.91
C CYS A 98 9.02 2.37 -12.19
N MET A 99 8.49 3.60 -12.12
CA MET A 99 7.82 4.22 -13.26
C MET A 99 8.75 4.56 -14.43
N ARG A 100 9.97 4.99 -14.12
CA ARG A 100 11.01 5.16 -15.14
C ARG A 100 11.30 3.84 -15.87
N ASN A 101 11.34 2.72 -15.15
CA ASN A 101 11.60 1.41 -15.73
C ASN A 101 10.40 0.90 -16.54
N ILE A 102 9.18 1.07 -16.04
CA ILE A 102 7.94 0.76 -16.77
C ILE A 102 7.87 1.54 -18.09
N SER A 103 8.17 2.84 -18.07
CA SER A 103 8.14 3.68 -19.28
C SER A 103 9.22 3.28 -20.32
N ARG A 104 10.28 2.58 -19.90
CA ARG A 104 11.30 1.97 -20.77
C ARG A 104 10.92 0.56 -21.26
N GLY A 105 9.73 0.06 -20.89
CA GLY A 105 9.24 -1.25 -21.27
C GLY A 105 9.69 -2.40 -20.36
N LEU A 106 10.38 -2.12 -19.24
CA LEU A 106 10.69 -3.13 -18.24
C LEU A 106 9.42 -3.48 -17.46
N ARG A 107 9.22 -4.77 -17.16
CA ARG A 107 8.05 -5.27 -16.43
C ARG A 107 8.48 -5.88 -15.09
N PRO A 108 7.56 -6.00 -14.11
CA PRO A 108 7.85 -6.65 -12.85
C PRO A 108 8.40 -8.09 -13.04
N PRO A 109 9.30 -8.55 -12.17
CA PRO A 109 9.86 -7.82 -11.02
C PRO A 109 11.01 -6.86 -11.39
N ILE A 110 11.40 -6.81 -12.67
CA ILE A 110 12.55 -6.01 -13.12
C ILE A 110 12.27 -4.51 -13.04
N SER A 111 11.01 -4.09 -13.22
CA SER A 111 10.62 -2.68 -13.04
C SER A 111 10.98 -2.15 -11.65
N GLY A 112 10.75 -2.96 -10.61
CA GLY A 112 10.96 -2.54 -9.23
C GLY A 112 12.41 -2.59 -8.78
N CYS A 113 13.24 -3.43 -9.39
CA CYS A 113 14.63 -3.63 -8.92
C CYS A 113 15.72 -3.05 -9.83
N PHE A 114 15.46 -2.88 -11.13
CA PHE A 114 16.52 -2.49 -12.07
C PHE A 114 17.00 -1.05 -11.82
N GLU A 115 18.26 -0.91 -11.41
CA GLU A 115 18.86 0.38 -11.04
C GLU A 115 18.05 1.14 -9.96
N ASN A 116 17.18 0.46 -9.21
CA ASN A 116 16.44 1.06 -8.14
C ASN A 116 17.27 1.01 -6.85
N TYR A 117 17.93 2.12 -6.53
CA TYR A 117 18.77 2.25 -5.34
C TYR A 117 17.96 2.33 -4.03
N TYR A 118 16.64 2.39 -4.13
CA TYR A 118 15.69 2.49 -3.01
C TYR A 118 14.88 1.21 -2.82
N ILE A 119 15.34 0.08 -3.40
CA ILE A 119 14.61 -1.20 -3.36
C ILE A 119 14.29 -1.70 -1.94
N ASP A 120 15.11 -1.33 -0.95
CA ASP A 120 14.97 -1.73 0.45
C ASP A 120 14.25 -0.66 1.31
N GLU A 121 13.61 0.35 0.69
CA GLU A 121 12.80 1.34 1.40
C GLU A 121 11.40 0.83 1.81
N MET A 122 10.64 1.71 2.45
CA MET A 122 9.41 1.37 3.15
C MET A 122 8.16 1.38 2.29
N GLY A 123 8.21 1.81 1.03
CA GLY A 123 7.00 2.04 0.25
C GLY A 123 6.12 0.81 0.07
N SER A 124 6.68 -0.38 -0.16
CA SER A 124 5.86 -1.60 -0.26
C SER A 124 5.39 -2.14 1.10
N PRO A 125 6.21 -2.18 2.17
CA PRO A 125 5.72 -2.59 3.49
C PRO A 125 4.55 -1.74 4.02
N ILE A 126 4.59 -0.41 3.84
CA ILE A 126 3.60 0.49 4.45
C ILE A 126 2.19 0.37 3.85
N ARG A 127 2.00 -0.32 2.73
CA ARG A 127 0.71 -0.43 2.02
C ARG A 127 0.18 -1.87 1.88
N SER A 128 0.72 -2.78 2.70
CA SER A 128 0.54 -4.24 2.55
C SER A 128 -0.70 -4.82 3.25
N GLU A 129 -1.31 -4.07 4.16
CA GLU A 129 -2.52 -4.44 4.92
C GLU A 129 -3.75 -4.73 4.05
N ILE A 130 -3.90 -4.09 2.89
CA ILE A 130 -5.00 -4.37 1.96
C ILE A 130 -4.98 -5.84 1.53
N TRP A 131 -3.79 -6.43 1.34
CA TRP A 131 -3.65 -7.83 0.98
C TRP A 131 -4.07 -8.76 2.11
N ALA A 132 -3.82 -8.37 3.38
CA ALA A 132 -4.34 -9.08 4.54
C ALA A 132 -5.86 -8.94 4.66
N CYS A 133 -6.43 -7.78 4.29
CA CYS A 133 -7.87 -7.57 4.24
C CYS A 133 -8.53 -8.45 3.18
N VAL A 134 -7.95 -8.56 1.99
CA VAL A 134 -8.49 -9.34 0.86
C VAL A 134 -8.38 -10.86 1.08
N ALA A 135 -7.36 -11.32 1.82
CA ALA A 135 -7.08 -12.72 2.08
C ALA A 135 -7.17 -13.09 3.59
N PRO A 136 -8.32 -12.89 4.25
CA PRO A 136 -8.45 -13.12 5.67
C PRO A 136 -8.30 -14.62 5.99
N GLY A 137 -7.33 -14.93 6.86
CA GLY A 137 -7.05 -16.32 7.24
C GLY A 137 -6.30 -17.14 6.19
N ASP A 138 -5.90 -16.53 5.06
CA ASP A 138 -5.03 -17.13 4.05
C ASP A 138 -3.72 -16.32 3.90
N PRO A 139 -2.73 -16.57 4.78
CA PRO A 139 -1.46 -15.85 4.75
C PRO A 139 -0.66 -16.11 3.47
N GLN A 140 -0.87 -17.24 2.79
CA GLN A 140 -0.13 -17.55 1.55
C GLN A 140 -0.66 -16.74 0.38
N LEU A 141 -1.98 -16.57 0.29
CA LEU A 141 -2.60 -15.66 -0.67
C LEU A 141 -2.20 -14.21 -0.37
N ALA A 142 -2.27 -13.77 0.89
CA ALA A 142 -1.85 -12.42 1.29
C ALA A 142 -0.39 -12.15 0.90
N ALA A 143 0.53 -13.08 1.18
CA ALA A 143 1.93 -12.95 0.82
C ALA A 143 2.16 -12.92 -0.70
N SER A 144 1.40 -13.70 -1.46
CA SER A 144 1.51 -13.71 -2.93
C SER A 144 1.05 -12.38 -3.55
N LEU A 145 -0.05 -11.81 -3.04
CA LEU A 145 -0.55 -10.50 -3.46
C LEU A 145 0.41 -9.38 -3.06
N ALA A 146 0.91 -9.39 -1.82
CA ALA A 146 1.90 -8.43 -1.34
C ALA A 146 3.21 -8.52 -2.14
N TRP A 147 3.63 -9.73 -2.54
CA TRP A 147 4.79 -9.89 -3.41
C TRP A 147 4.57 -9.22 -4.78
N MET A 148 3.40 -9.41 -5.40
CA MET A 148 3.09 -8.78 -6.69
C MET A 148 3.09 -7.25 -6.61
N ASP A 149 2.55 -6.67 -5.54
CA ASP A 149 2.64 -5.24 -5.26
C ASP A 149 4.09 -4.78 -5.03
N SER A 150 4.86 -5.51 -4.22
CA SER A 150 6.26 -5.18 -3.93
C SER A 150 7.22 -5.34 -5.12
N ALA A 151 6.82 -6.13 -6.12
CA ALA A 151 7.60 -6.36 -7.34
C ALA A 151 7.56 -5.18 -8.32
N MET A 152 6.71 -4.20 -8.04
CA MET A 152 6.52 -3.03 -8.88
C MET A 152 7.73 -2.12 -8.87
#